data_AF-A0A022FXW1-F1
#
_entry.id   AF-A0A022FXW1-F1
#
_cell.length_a   1.000
_cell.length_b   1.000
_cell.length_c   1.000
_cell.angle_alpha   90.00
_cell.angle_beta   90.00
_cell.angle_gamma   90.00
#
_symmetry.space_group_name_H-M   'P 1'
#
loop_
_entity.id
_entity.type
_entity.pdbx_description
1 polymer ?
#
loop_
_entity_poly.entity_id
_entity_poly.type
_entity_poly.pdbx_seq_one_letter_code
_entity_poly.pdbx_strand_id
1 'polypeptide(L)'
;MKPATCSERRRPRQPGGFTLLEMLVAITLLAVMAVIGWRALDSLTRSRERLTDHDARLDALKVLYGQLQADCEHLANPTLLQASPVEIGQNRLLLVRDRRDEGQPPTWQALSYQLDGNTLVRVAAPPVDSRAGLQSALLALRQGGSNTAQVRRVLADVDGMSMRAWVEPAGWQADSGRIRNVLFTGNAASGVAASAPGAALPNAAVRAVELTIFARMGDGDAPRQFQKICMTGL
;
A
#
# COMPACT_ATOMS: atom_id res chain seq x y z
N MET A 1 64.68 -84.80 18.82
CA MET A 1 63.84 -84.22 19.89
C MET A 1 63.27 -82.90 19.40
N LYS A 2 61.94 -82.72 19.42
CA LYS A 2 61.24 -81.54 18.89
C LYS A 2 60.05 -81.23 19.81
N PRO A 3 59.97 -80.03 20.43
CA PRO A 3 58.70 -79.43 20.84
C PRO A 3 58.46 -78.16 20.00
N ALA A 4 57.36 -78.08 19.26
CA ALA A 4 56.00 -77.67 19.67
C ALA A 4 55.83 -76.14 19.60
N THR A 5 55.26 -75.70 18.48
CA THR A 5 54.78 -74.34 18.22
C THR A 5 53.47 -74.09 18.98
N CYS A 6 53.40 -72.98 19.71
CA CYS A 6 52.19 -72.55 20.42
C CYS A 6 51.23 -71.88 19.42
N SER A 7 50.02 -72.43 19.27
CA SER A 7 48.95 -71.81 18.49
C SER A 7 48.18 -70.81 19.35
N GLU A 8 48.28 -69.52 19.07
CA GLU A 8 47.39 -68.52 19.66
C GLU A 8 45.97 -68.68 19.09
N ARG A 9 45.04 -69.18 19.91
CA ARG A 9 43.61 -69.15 19.60
C ARG A 9 43.08 -67.74 19.84
N ARG A 10 42.75 -67.00 18.76
CA ARG A 10 41.91 -65.80 18.86
C ARG A 10 40.57 -66.21 19.46
N ARG A 11 40.22 -65.65 20.62
CA ARG A 11 38.91 -65.84 21.25
C ARG A 11 37.83 -65.18 20.39
N PRO A 12 36.71 -65.86 20.09
CA PRO A 12 35.57 -65.23 19.45
C PRO A 12 35.00 -64.18 20.42
N ARG A 13 34.84 -62.94 19.97
CA ARG A 13 34.04 -61.93 20.70
C ARG A 13 32.61 -62.46 20.78
N GLN A 14 32.12 -62.71 21.98
CA GLN A 14 30.70 -63.00 22.18
C GLN A 14 29.88 -61.79 21.71
N PRO A 15 28.81 -61.98 20.92
CA PRO A 15 27.87 -60.90 20.63
C PRO A 15 27.24 -60.46 21.95
N GLY A 16 27.45 -59.19 22.32
CA GLY A 16 26.81 -58.60 23.50
C GLY A 16 25.29 -58.63 23.31
N GLY A 17 24.57 -59.23 24.25
CA GLY A 17 23.12 -59.27 24.23
C GLY A 17 22.53 -57.87 24.40
N PHE A 18 21.67 -57.49 23.48
CA PHE A 18 20.91 -56.25 23.46
C PHE A 18 20.05 -56.15 24.73
N THR A 19 20.42 -55.27 25.65
CA THR A 19 19.69 -55.17 26.92
C THR A 19 18.39 -54.40 26.71
N LEU A 20 17.33 -54.77 27.42
CA LEU A 20 16.02 -54.07 27.38
C LEU A 20 16.17 -52.58 27.72
N LEU A 21 17.15 -52.27 28.59
CA LEU A 21 17.57 -50.92 28.94
C LEU A 21 18.04 -50.12 27.71
N GLU A 22 18.82 -50.73 26.83
CA GLU A 22 19.41 -50.08 25.64
C GLU A 22 18.32 -49.64 24.66
N MET A 23 17.29 -50.46 24.49
CA MET A 23 16.10 -50.09 23.70
C MET A 23 15.23 -49.05 24.36
N LEU A 24 15.06 -49.12 25.67
CA LEU A 24 14.29 -48.12 26.39
C LEU A 24 14.97 -46.75 26.26
N VAL A 25 16.28 -46.68 26.49
CA VAL A 25 17.05 -45.44 26.31
C VAL A 25 17.00 -44.98 24.85
N ALA A 26 17.22 -45.86 23.88
CA ALA A 26 17.17 -45.49 22.46
C ALA A 26 15.81 -44.91 22.04
N ILE A 27 14.71 -45.56 22.43
CA ILE A 27 13.35 -45.10 22.10
C ILE A 27 13.05 -43.78 22.81
N THR A 28 13.48 -43.60 24.07
CA THR A 28 13.26 -42.33 24.79
C THR A 28 14.00 -41.17 24.12
N LEU A 29 15.25 -41.37 23.69
CA LEU A 29 16.02 -40.35 22.98
C LEU A 29 15.40 -40.02 21.63
N LEU A 30 15.00 -41.05 20.87
CA LEU A 30 14.30 -40.87 19.59
C LEU A 30 12.99 -40.10 19.77
N ALA A 31 12.21 -40.42 20.81
CA ALA A 31 10.97 -39.71 21.11
C ALA A 31 11.24 -38.22 21.41
N VAL A 32 12.25 -37.90 22.23
CA VAL A 32 12.62 -36.52 22.54
C VAL A 32 13.08 -35.76 21.28
N MET A 33 13.95 -36.38 20.47
CA MET A 33 14.40 -35.80 19.20
C MET A 33 13.24 -35.55 18.25
N ALA A 34 12.30 -36.49 18.13
CA ALA A 34 11.12 -36.34 17.29
C ALA A 34 10.24 -35.15 17.75
N VAL A 35 10.01 -35.00 19.06
CA VAL A 35 9.25 -33.88 19.63
C VAL A 35 9.94 -32.53 19.37
N ILE A 36 11.25 -32.46 19.57
CA ILE A 36 12.02 -31.23 19.29
C ILE A 36 12.00 -30.91 17.80
N GLY A 37 12.19 -31.91 16.94
CA GLY A 37 12.16 -31.77 15.49
C GLY A 37 10.82 -31.23 14.99
N TRP A 38 9.71 -31.75 15.51
CA TRP A 38 8.37 -31.25 15.19
C TRP A 38 8.17 -29.79 15.63
N ARG A 39 8.62 -29.42 16.84
CA ARG A 39 8.52 -28.03 17.32
C ARG A 39 9.40 -27.06 16.53
N ALA A 40 10.61 -27.48 16.17
CA ALA A 40 11.51 -26.69 15.34
C ALA A 40 10.90 -26.44 13.95
N LEU A 41 10.30 -27.47 13.36
CA LEU A 41 9.61 -27.37 12.08
C LEU A 41 8.38 -26.45 12.16
N ASP A 42 7.52 -26.61 13.16
CA ASP A 42 6.35 -25.74 13.38
C ASP A 42 6.77 -24.27 13.55
N SER A 43 7.79 -24.00 14.37
CA SER A 43 8.33 -22.65 14.53
C SER A 43 8.86 -22.07 13.22
N LEU A 44 9.53 -22.87 12.39
CA LEU A 44 10.05 -22.42 11.09
C LEU A 44 8.92 -22.12 10.11
N THR A 45 7.91 -22.97 10.03
CA THR A 45 6.74 -22.79 9.17
C THR A 45 6.02 -21.50 9.52
N ARG A 46 5.71 -21.27 10.79
CA ARG A 46 5.07 -20.01 11.25
C ARG A 46 5.92 -18.78 10.98
N SER A 47 7.23 -18.89 11.12
CA SER A 47 8.16 -17.79 10.80
C SER A 47 8.12 -17.45 9.31
N ARG A 48 8.11 -18.47 8.44
CA ARG A 48 7.99 -18.28 6.99
C ARG A 48 6.66 -17.68 6.58
N GLU A 49 5.56 -18.09 7.19
CA GLU A 49 4.23 -17.52 6.95
C GLU A 49 4.23 -16.02 7.28
N ARG A 50 4.73 -15.64 8.47
CA ARG A 50 4.83 -14.23 8.88
C ARG A 50 5.69 -13.39 7.95
N LEU A 51 6.83 -13.91 7.51
CA LEU A 51 7.70 -13.22 6.55
C LEU A 51 7.01 -13.03 5.20
N THR A 52 6.32 -14.07 4.73
CA THR A 52 5.59 -14.03 3.46
C THR A 52 4.47 -12.99 3.48
N ASP A 53 3.71 -12.93 4.58
CA ASP A 53 2.67 -11.93 4.77
C ASP A 53 3.24 -10.50 4.83
N HIS A 54 4.38 -10.33 5.49
CA HIS A 54 5.07 -9.05 5.57
C HIS A 54 5.54 -8.56 4.19
N ASP A 55 6.16 -9.45 3.41
CA ASP A 55 6.61 -9.14 2.04
C ASP A 55 5.42 -8.78 1.14
N ALA A 56 4.31 -9.54 1.22
CA ALA A 56 3.10 -9.24 0.46
C ALA A 56 2.54 -7.83 0.78
N ARG A 57 2.56 -7.42 2.05
CA ARG A 57 2.13 -6.07 2.47
C ARG A 57 3.08 -4.99 1.98
N LEU A 58 4.39 -5.22 2.02
CA LEU A 58 5.38 -4.28 1.48
C LEU A 58 5.21 -4.10 -0.03
N ASP A 59 4.95 -5.17 -0.76
CA ASP A 59 4.68 -5.09 -2.19
C ASP A 59 3.38 -4.37 -2.51
N ALA A 60 2.32 -4.60 -1.72
CA ALA A 60 1.08 -3.84 -1.80
C ALA A 60 1.31 -2.33 -1.58
N LEU A 61 2.14 -1.96 -0.61
CA LEU A 61 2.52 -0.58 -0.35
C LEU A 61 3.31 0.05 -1.51
N LYS A 62 4.26 -0.70 -2.11
CA LYS A 62 4.99 -0.22 -3.31
C LYS A 62 4.03 0.01 -4.48
N VAL A 63 3.09 -0.91 -4.71
CA VAL A 63 2.06 -0.76 -5.75
C VAL A 63 1.19 0.47 -5.49
N LEU A 64 0.78 0.71 -4.23
CA LEU A 64 0.05 1.92 -3.84
C LEU A 64 0.84 3.19 -4.20
N TYR A 65 2.12 3.24 -3.86
CA TYR A 65 2.96 4.40 -4.12
C TYR A 65 3.18 4.65 -5.62
N GLY A 66 3.41 3.60 -6.40
CA GLY A 66 3.53 3.71 -7.86
C GLY A 66 2.22 4.18 -8.49
N GLN A 67 1.09 3.62 -8.05
CA GLN A 67 -0.23 3.99 -8.54
C GLN A 67 -0.57 5.46 -8.20
N LEU A 68 -0.33 5.88 -6.95
CA LEU A 68 -0.53 7.26 -6.52
C LEU A 68 0.35 8.21 -7.34
N GLN A 69 1.63 7.87 -7.51
CA GLN A 69 2.55 8.71 -8.27
C GLN A 69 2.10 8.89 -9.72
N ALA A 70 1.71 7.82 -10.42
CA ALA A 70 1.21 7.89 -11.79
C ALA A 70 -0.07 8.73 -11.90
N ASP A 71 -0.96 8.65 -10.90
CA ASP A 71 -2.20 9.43 -10.85
C ASP A 71 -1.94 10.93 -10.56
N CYS A 72 -0.93 11.27 -9.76
CA CYS A 72 -0.54 12.66 -9.52
C CYS A 72 0.19 13.27 -10.72
N GLU A 73 1.07 12.51 -11.38
CA GLU A 73 1.80 12.98 -12.57
C GLU A 73 0.85 13.45 -13.68
N HIS A 74 -0.31 12.80 -13.80
CA HIS A 74 -1.35 13.14 -14.78
C HIS A 74 -2.47 14.03 -14.21
N LEU A 75 -2.25 14.71 -13.09
CA LEU A 75 -3.29 15.55 -12.48
C LEU A 75 -3.82 16.60 -13.47
N ALA A 76 -5.15 16.74 -13.54
CA ALA A 76 -5.79 17.66 -14.47
C ALA A 76 -5.51 19.13 -14.11
N ASN A 77 -5.35 19.96 -15.14
CA ASN A 77 -5.12 21.38 -14.95
C ASN A 77 -6.39 22.09 -14.42
N PRO A 78 -6.32 22.83 -13.29
CA PRO A 78 -7.48 23.49 -12.68
C PRO A 78 -8.17 24.50 -13.60
N THR A 79 -7.42 25.17 -14.49
CA THR A 79 -7.94 26.16 -15.45
C THR A 79 -8.76 25.50 -16.56
N LEU A 80 -8.31 24.34 -17.06
CA LEU A 80 -9.08 23.58 -18.06
C LEU A 80 -10.33 22.95 -17.44
N LEU A 81 -10.18 22.47 -16.20
CA LEU A 81 -11.23 21.82 -15.43
C LEU A 81 -12.32 22.80 -14.98
N GLN A 82 -11.94 24.05 -14.69
CA GLN A 82 -12.77 25.04 -13.98
C GLN A 82 -13.30 24.51 -12.64
N ALA A 83 -12.52 23.63 -12.01
CA ALA A 83 -12.80 23.01 -10.72
C ALA A 83 -11.48 22.60 -10.05
N SER A 84 -11.51 22.34 -8.75
CA SER A 84 -10.32 21.81 -8.05
C SER A 84 -10.04 20.39 -8.54
N PRO A 85 -8.83 20.08 -9.02
CA PRO A 85 -8.47 18.71 -9.43
C PRO A 85 -8.18 17.80 -8.23
N VAL A 86 -8.08 18.36 -7.01
CA VAL A 86 -7.87 17.62 -5.76
C VAL A 86 -8.91 18.06 -4.74
N GLU A 87 -9.55 17.09 -4.07
CA GLU A 87 -10.36 17.34 -2.88
C GLU A 87 -9.90 16.42 -1.74
N ILE A 88 -9.68 17.02 -0.58
CA ILE A 88 -9.29 16.32 0.63
C ILE A 88 -10.51 16.24 1.55
N GLY A 89 -10.82 15.03 1.98
CA GLY A 89 -11.84 14.73 2.98
C GLY A 89 -11.29 13.82 4.08
N GLN A 90 -12.16 13.44 5.02
CA GLN A 90 -11.79 12.53 6.09
C GLN A 90 -11.57 11.12 5.53
N ASN A 91 -10.34 10.60 5.67
CA ASN A 91 -9.95 9.31 5.08
C ASN A 91 -10.34 9.19 3.60
N ARG A 92 -10.24 10.29 2.84
CA ARG A 92 -10.54 10.29 1.41
C ARG A 92 -9.77 11.37 0.67
N LEU A 93 -9.18 10.98 -0.45
CA LEU A 93 -8.55 11.87 -1.41
C LEU A 93 -9.21 11.66 -2.77
N LEU A 94 -9.85 12.70 -3.29
CA LEU A 94 -10.34 12.72 -4.66
C LEU A 94 -9.31 13.40 -5.55
N LEU A 95 -9.06 12.82 -6.71
CA LEU A 95 -8.22 13.39 -7.76
C LEU A 95 -8.96 13.34 -9.08
N VAL A 96 -8.67 14.30 -9.95
CA VAL A 96 -9.04 14.24 -11.36
C VAL A 96 -7.76 14.22 -12.17
N ARG A 97 -7.61 13.19 -12.99
CA ARG A 97 -6.48 13.07 -13.92
C ARG A 97 -6.91 13.30 -15.37
N ASP A 98 -6.00 13.83 -16.16
CA ASP A 98 -6.06 13.82 -17.61
C ASP A 98 -5.63 12.44 -18.13
N ARG A 99 -6.39 11.88 -19.05
CA ARG A 99 -6.13 10.60 -19.69
C ARG A 99 -6.01 10.84 -21.19
N ARG A 100 -4.80 10.64 -21.69
CA ARG A 100 -4.44 10.80 -23.10
C ARG A 100 -4.06 9.44 -23.66
N ASP A 101 -5.03 8.80 -24.29
CA ASP A 101 -4.79 7.57 -25.04
C ASP A 101 -4.41 7.92 -26.48
N GLU A 102 -3.47 7.18 -27.05
CA GLU A 102 -2.99 7.42 -28.41
C GLU A 102 -4.15 7.28 -29.42
N GLY A 103 -4.28 8.27 -30.31
CA GLY A 103 -5.35 8.29 -31.32
C GLY A 103 -6.75 8.64 -30.79
N GLN A 104 -6.91 8.98 -29.51
CA GLN A 104 -8.19 9.38 -28.92
C GLN A 104 -8.15 10.81 -28.38
N PRO A 105 -9.30 11.52 -28.33
CA PRO A 105 -9.37 12.82 -27.68
C PRO A 105 -9.03 12.71 -26.19
N PRO A 106 -8.47 13.77 -25.58
CA PRO A 106 -8.18 13.77 -24.15
C PRO A 106 -9.48 13.62 -23.34
N THR A 107 -9.45 12.74 -22.35
CA THR A 107 -10.56 12.50 -21.44
C THR A 107 -10.14 12.77 -20.00
N TRP A 108 -11.08 13.09 -19.13
CA TRP A 108 -10.85 13.18 -17.71
C TRP A 108 -11.29 11.91 -17.01
N GLN A 109 -10.57 11.56 -15.95
CA GLN A 109 -10.97 10.46 -15.09
C GLN A 109 -10.93 10.89 -13.63
N ALA A 110 -12.08 10.78 -12.95
CA ALA A 110 -12.17 11.02 -11.52
C ALA A 110 -11.77 9.76 -10.73
N LEU A 111 -10.98 9.97 -9.69
CA LEU A 111 -10.40 8.93 -8.83
C LEU A 111 -10.69 9.25 -7.37
N SER A 112 -10.87 8.21 -6.55
CA SER A 112 -10.97 8.30 -5.10
C SER A 112 -10.03 7.29 -4.46
N TYR A 113 -9.15 7.76 -3.58
CA TYR A 113 -8.52 6.91 -2.58
C TYR A 113 -9.33 7.06 -1.30
N GLN A 114 -9.97 6.00 -0.84
CA GLN A 114 -10.82 6.02 0.35
C GLN A 114 -10.54 4.80 1.23
N LEU A 115 -10.81 4.93 2.53
CA LEU A 115 -10.77 3.80 3.43
C LEU A 115 -12.16 3.15 3.47
N ASP A 116 -12.23 1.88 3.07
CA ASP A 116 -13.40 1.02 3.20
C ASP A 116 -13.16 0.02 4.33
N GLY A 117 -13.77 0.28 5.49
CA GLY A 117 -13.45 -0.44 6.74
C GLY A 117 -11.99 -0.21 7.16
N ASN A 118 -11.15 -1.24 7.03
CA ASN A 118 -9.71 -1.20 7.29
C ASN A 118 -8.88 -1.35 6.01
N THR A 119 -9.50 -1.26 4.83
CA THR A 119 -8.82 -1.48 3.55
C THR A 119 -8.84 -0.21 2.72
N LEU A 120 -7.65 0.25 2.34
CA LEU A 120 -7.49 1.36 1.41
C LEU A 120 -7.82 0.88 0.00
N VAL A 121 -8.83 1.49 -0.59
CA VAL A 121 -9.32 1.18 -1.93
C VAL A 121 -9.13 2.38 -2.85
N ARG A 122 -8.77 2.09 -4.10
CA ARG A 122 -8.77 3.04 -5.20
C ARG A 122 -10.02 2.79 -6.04
N VAL A 123 -10.89 3.79 -6.12
CA VAL A 123 -12.11 3.79 -6.93
C VAL A 123 -11.89 4.72 -8.11
N ALA A 124 -12.02 4.22 -9.34
CA ALA A 124 -11.87 5.00 -10.55
C ALA A 124 -13.17 5.02 -11.34
N ALA A 125 -13.72 6.21 -11.57
CA ALA A 125 -14.88 6.36 -12.45
C ALA A 125 -14.48 6.08 -13.92
N PRO A 126 -15.44 5.74 -14.79
CA PRO A 126 -15.19 5.71 -16.23
C PRO A 126 -14.62 7.04 -16.74
N PRO A 127 -13.74 7.03 -17.76
CA PRO A 127 -13.26 8.26 -18.37
C PRO A 127 -14.42 9.00 -19.05
N VAL A 128 -14.38 10.32 -18.98
CA VAL A 128 -15.41 11.23 -19.49
C VAL A 128 -14.77 12.37 -20.28
N ASP A 129 -15.41 12.78 -21.36
CA ASP A 129 -14.95 13.84 -22.28
C ASP A 129 -15.63 15.20 -22.03
N SER A 130 -16.61 15.23 -21.11
CA SER A 130 -17.41 16.42 -20.82
C SER A 130 -17.35 16.81 -19.34
N ARG A 131 -17.43 18.13 -19.07
CA ARG A 131 -17.46 18.65 -17.69
C ARG A 131 -18.69 18.18 -16.91
N ALA A 132 -19.83 18.07 -17.58
CA ALA A 132 -21.06 17.56 -16.96
C ALA A 132 -20.91 16.10 -16.51
N GLY A 133 -20.30 15.25 -17.36
CA GLY A 133 -19.97 13.87 -17.01
C GLY A 133 -18.94 13.78 -15.87
N LEU A 134 -17.98 14.69 -15.82
CA LEU A 134 -17.03 14.75 -14.71
C LEU A 134 -17.69 15.14 -13.39
N GLN A 135 -18.57 16.14 -13.41
CA GLN A 135 -19.30 16.57 -12.21
C GLN A 135 -20.15 15.44 -11.64
N SER A 136 -20.84 14.67 -12.50
CA SER A 136 -21.61 13.51 -12.06
C SER A 136 -20.72 12.39 -11.52
N ALA A 137 -19.57 12.12 -12.16
CA ALA A 137 -18.59 11.15 -11.66
C ALA A 137 -18.03 11.54 -10.28
N LEU A 138 -17.68 12.81 -10.07
CA LEU A 138 -17.22 13.32 -8.77
C LEU A 138 -18.31 13.21 -7.70
N LEU A 139 -19.56 13.53 -8.03
CA LEU A 139 -20.69 13.36 -7.11
C LEU A 139 -20.86 11.89 -6.70
N ALA A 140 -20.78 10.95 -7.64
CA ALA A 140 -20.86 9.52 -7.36
C ALA A 140 -19.72 9.05 -6.44
N LEU A 141 -18.48 9.47 -6.70
CA LEU A 141 -17.34 9.13 -5.84
C LEU A 141 -17.47 9.71 -4.42
N ARG A 142 -18.03 10.91 -4.26
CA ARG A 142 -18.31 11.49 -2.92
C ARG A 142 -19.33 10.67 -2.13
N GLN A 143 -20.23 9.96 -2.82
CA GLN A 143 -21.26 9.09 -2.22
C GLN A 143 -20.76 7.64 -2.01
N GLY A 144 -19.50 7.34 -2.33
CA GLY A 144 -18.90 6.01 -2.15
C GLY A 144 -18.61 5.25 -3.44
N GLY A 145 -18.97 5.80 -4.60
CA GLY A 145 -18.73 5.22 -5.92
C GLY A 145 -20.02 4.91 -6.70
N SER A 146 -19.86 4.52 -7.97
CA SER A 146 -20.94 3.98 -8.81
C SER A 146 -20.67 2.52 -9.16
N ASN A 147 -21.70 1.78 -9.59
CA ASN A 147 -21.55 0.40 -10.09
C ASN A 147 -20.65 0.31 -11.33
N THR A 148 -20.43 1.42 -12.03
CA THR A 148 -19.55 1.53 -13.19
C THR A 148 -18.11 1.88 -12.82
N ALA A 149 -17.83 2.19 -11.56
CA ALA A 149 -16.51 2.53 -11.09
C ALA A 149 -15.66 1.26 -10.89
N GLN A 150 -14.40 1.33 -11.30
CA GLN A 150 -13.42 0.28 -11.04
C GLN A 150 -12.90 0.41 -9.61
N VAL A 151 -13.25 -0.54 -8.76
CA VAL A 151 -12.77 -0.62 -7.37
C VAL A 151 -11.57 -1.57 -7.30
N ARG A 152 -10.44 -1.08 -6.80
CA ARG A 152 -9.24 -1.87 -6.54
C ARG A 152 -8.86 -1.76 -5.07
N ARG A 153 -8.81 -2.88 -4.36
CA ARG A 153 -8.21 -2.96 -3.03
C ARG A 153 -6.70 -2.84 -3.18
N VAL A 154 -6.09 -1.92 -2.43
CA VAL A 154 -4.67 -1.62 -2.59
C VAL A 154 -3.86 -2.02 -1.37
N LEU A 155 -4.32 -1.65 -0.16
CA LEU A 155 -3.61 -1.96 1.08
C LEU A 155 -4.61 -2.29 2.20
N ALA A 156 -4.43 -3.44 2.85
CA ALA A 156 -5.24 -3.87 4.00
C ALA A 156 -4.64 -3.39 5.33
N ASP A 157 -5.42 -3.54 6.40
CA ASP A 157 -5.06 -3.17 7.79
C ASP A 157 -4.53 -1.75 7.94
N VAL A 158 -5.27 -0.82 7.32
CA VAL A 158 -5.08 0.62 7.44
C VAL A 158 -6.02 1.15 8.51
N ASP A 159 -5.44 1.66 9.60
CA ASP A 159 -6.14 2.26 10.73
C ASP A 159 -6.63 3.69 10.40
N GLY A 160 -5.93 4.39 9.50
CA GLY A 160 -6.31 5.74 9.09
C GLY A 160 -5.45 6.32 7.97
N MET A 161 -5.94 7.39 7.34
CA MET A 161 -5.16 8.15 6.37
C MET A 161 -5.48 9.64 6.37
N SER A 162 -4.47 10.45 6.05
CA SER A 162 -4.57 11.90 5.94
C SER A 162 -3.82 12.38 4.72
N MET A 163 -4.24 13.52 4.19
CA MET A 163 -3.64 14.10 2.99
C MET A 163 -3.46 15.60 3.13
N ARG A 164 -2.50 16.12 2.38
CA ARG A 164 -2.33 17.54 2.14
C ARG A 164 -1.82 17.76 0.72
N ALA A 165 -2.17 18.89 0.12
CA ALA A 165 -1.73 19.29 -1.21
C ALA A 165 -0.88 20.55 -1.10
N TRP A 166 0.25 20.59 -1.80
CA TRP A 166 1.00 21.83 -1.98
C TRP A 166 0.35 22.62 -3.11
N VAL A 167 -0.22 23.77 -2.77
CA VAL A 167 -0.86 24.66 -3.74
C VAL A 167 -0.04 25.94 -3.82
N GLU A 168 0.49 26.25 -4.98
CA GLU A 168 1.21 27.50 -5.20
C GLU A 168 0.21 28.66 -5.35
N PRO A 169 0.45 29.84 -4.74
CA PRO A 169 1.57 30.23 -3.87
C PRO A 169 1.36 29.97 -2.36
N ALA A 170 0.27 29.32 -1.95
CA ALA A 170 -0.13 29.21 -0.54
C ALA A 170 0.59 28.12 0.28
N GLY A 171 1.32 27.20 -0.35
CA GLY A 171 2.01 26.10 0.33
C GLY A 171 1.11 24.90 0.66
N TRP A 172 1.44 24.16 1.72
CA TRP A 172 0.68 22.97 2.14
C TRP A 172 -0.73 23.32 2.65
N GLN A 173 -1.74 22.67 2.07
CA GLN A 173 -3.15 22.81 2.44
C GLN A 173 -3.77 21.42 2.68
N ALA A 174 -4.51 21.27 3.79
CA ALA A 174 -5.23 20.03 4.11
C ALA A 174 -6.76 20.17 3.96
N ASP A 175 -7.25 21.38 3.68
CA ASP A 175 -8.68 21.70 3.55
C ASP A 175 -9.05 21.97 2.09
N SER A 176 -10.08 21.28 1.59
CA SER A 176 -10.55 21.42 0.22
C SER A 176 -11.10 22.82 -0.10
N GLY A 177 -11.72 23.49 0.88
CA GLY A 177 -12.20 24.86 0.74
C GLY A 177 -11.04 25.85 0.58
N ARG A 178 -9.97 25.71 1.37
CA ARG A 178 -8.73 26.49 1.23
C ARG A 178 -8.05 26.26 -0.11
N ILE A 179 -7.90 25.01 -0.54
CA ILE A 179 -7.35 24.65 -1.86
C ILE A 179 -8.15 25.38 -2.96
N ARG A 180 -9.48 25.28 -2.93
CA ARG A 180 -10.35 25.95 -3.91
C ARG A 180 -10.17 27.47 -3.89
N ASN A 181 -10.13 28.09 -2.70
CA ASN A 181 -9.97 29.53 -2.60
C ASN A 181 -8.63 30.02 -3.18
N VAL A 182 -7.53 29.30 -2.92
CA VAL A 182 -6.21 29.63 -3.48
C VAL A 182 -6.21 29.51 -5.00
N LEU A 183 -6.84 28.47 -5.55
CA LEU A 183 -6.91 28.23 -6.99
C LEU A 183 -7.78 29.26 -7.74
N PHE A 184 -8.91 29.70 -7.17
CA PHE A 184 -9.94 30.45 -7.91
C PHE A 184 -10.18 31.89 -7.44
N THR A 185 -9.83 32.22 -6.20
CA THR A 185 -10.08 33.55 -5.61
C THR A 185 -8.78 34.29 -5.30
N GLY A 186 -7.67 33.56 -5.20
CA GLY A 186 -6.37 34.10 -4.84
C GLY A 186 -6.20 34.25 -3.34
N ASN A 187 -4.94 34.37 -2.93
CA ASN A 187 -4.63 34.73 -1.56
C ASN A 187 -4.99 36.21 -1.38
N ALA A 188 -5.80 36.55 -0.36
CA ALA A 188 -6.21 37.93 -0.05
C ALA A 188 -5.03 38.90 0.21
N ALA A 189 -3.79 38.42 0.15
CA ALA A 189 -2.55 39.17 0.30
C ALA A 189 -2.01 39.82 -1.00
N SER A 190 -2.55 39.48 -2.19
CA SER A 190 -2.04 40.04 -3.46
C SER A 190 -3.13 40.83 -4.19
N GLY A 191 -3.07 42.17 -4.06
CA GLY A 191 -4.00 43.11 -4.69
C GLY A 191 -3.80 43.27 -6.20
N VAL A 192 -4.13 42.25 -6.99
CA VAL A 192 -4.15 42.36 -8.45
C VAL A 192 -5.53 41.95 -8.98
N ALA A 193 -6.10 42.85 -9.78
CA ALA A 193 -7.33 42.83 -10.57
C ALA A 193 -8.27 41.61 -10.45
N ALA A 194 -9.55 41.92 -10.19
CA ALA A 194 -10.67 40.99 -10.18
C ALA A 194 -10.64 40.06 -11.40
N SER A 195 -10.23 38.81 -11.16
CA SER A 195 -10.47 37.72 -12.10
C SER A 195 -11.97 37.43 -12.13
N ALA A 196 -12.53 37.08 -13.29
CA ALA A 196 -13.93 36.72 -13.42
C ALA A 196 -14.30 35.62 -12.38
N PRO A 197 -15.46 35.71 -11.71
CA PRO A 197 -15.82 34.78 -10.66
C PRO A 197 -15.81 33.34 -11.18
N GLY A 198 -14.94 32.51 -10.62
CA GLY A 198 -14.84 31.08 -10.94
C GLY A 198 -13.73 30.67 -11.91
N ALA A 199 -12.94 31.61 -12.47
CA ALA A 199 -11.76 31.26 -13.27
C ALA A 199 -10.55 30.95 -12.38
N ALA A 200 -9.83 29.86 -12.68
CA ALA A 200 -8.59 29.55 -11.98
C ALA A 200 -7.52 30.62 -12.26
N LEU A 201 -6.75 30.98 -11.23
CA LEU A 201 -5.65 31.92 -11.36
C LEU A 201 -4.51 31.31 -12.18
N PRO A 202 -3.91 32.04 -13.12
CA PRO A 202 -2.91 31.50 -14.06
C PRO A 202 -1.64 30.98 -13.38
N ASN A 203 -1.33 31.47 -12.17
CA ASN A 203 -0.15 31.08 -11.40
C ASN A 203 -0.47 30.11 -10.26
N ALA A 204 -1.75 29.74 -10.07
CA ALA A 204 -2.16 28.86 -8.99
C ALA A 204 -2.27 27.42 -9.50
N ALA A 205 -1.41 26.55 -8.97
CA ALA A 205 -1.36 25.15 -9.34
C ALA A 205 -1.16 24.29 -8.09
N VAL A 206 -1.76 23.10 -8.11
CA VAL A 206 -1.37 22.03 -7.20
C VAL A 206 -0.05 21.47 -7.73
N ARG A 207 1.03 21.51 -6.94
CA ARG A 207 2.37 21.03 -7.32
C ARG A 207 2.71 19.66 -6.75
N ALA A 208 2.12 19.33 -5.61
CA ALA A 208 2.35 18.06 -4.95
C ALA A 208 1.12 17.65 -4.13
N VAL A 209 0.97 16.33 -3.94
CA VAL A 209 0.04 15.76 -2.97
C VAL A 209 0.83 14.83 -2.05
N GLU A 210 0.60 14.95 -0.76
CA GLU A 210 1.13 14.06 0.25
C GLU A 210 0.01 13.18 0.80
N LEU A 211 0.26 11.88 0.81
CA LEU A 211 -0.57 10.86 1.43
C LEU A 211 0.18 10.29 2.64
N THR A 212 -0.45 10.35 3.80
CA THR A 212 0.04 9.73 5.04
C THR A 212 -0.95 8.66 5.48
N ILE A 213 -0.46 7.45 5.70
CA ILE A 213 -1.24 6.26 6.04
C ILE A 213 -0.72 5.68 7.35
N PHE A 214 -1.63 5.26 8.23
CA PHE A 214 -1.31 4.48 9.42
C PHE A 214 -1.77 3.04 9.18
N ALA A 215 -0.83 2.10 9.04
CA ALA A 215 -1.13 0.71 8.67
C ALA A 215 -0.32 -0.30 9.49
N ARG A 216 -0.86 -1.50 9.65
CA ARG A 216 -0.20 -2.64 10.31
C ARG A 216 0.45 -3.55 9.27
N MET A 217 1.70 -3.91 9.50
CA MET A 217 2.51 -4.71 8.55
C MET A 217 2.59 -6.19 8.92
N GLY A 218 1.83 -6.62 9.93
CA GLY A 218 1.80 -7.98 10.43
C GLY A 218 0.70 -8.12 11.48
N ASP A 219 0.31 -9.36 11.77
CA ASP A 219 -0.67 -9.63 12.83
C ASP A 219 -0.09 -9.28 14.20
N GLY A 220 -0.85 -8.51 15.00
CA GLY A 220 -0.40 -7.99 16.30
C GLY A 220 0.61 -6.84 16.24
N ASP A 221 1.02 -6.37 15.06
CA ASP A 221 1.91 -5.21 14.95
C ASP A 221 1.21 -3.92 15.37
N ALA A 222 1.99 -3.01 15.96
CA ALA A 222 1.58 -1.63 16.17
C ALA A 222 1.47 -0.90 14.82
N PRO A 223 0.48 -0.01 14.65
CA PRO A 223 0.34 0.75 13.41
C PRO A 223 1.58 1.61 13.17
N ARG A 224 2.09 1.56 11.95
CA ARG A 224 3.24 2.36 11.49
C ARG A 224 2.76 3.43 10.52
N GLN A 225 3.42 4.59 10.57
CA GLN A 225 3.17 5.69 9.66
C GLN A 225 3.96 5.51 8.37
N PHE A 226 3.28 5.65 7.24
CA PHE A 226 3.81 5.58 5.89
C PHE A 226 3.44 6.86 5.14
N GLN A 227 4.43 7.57 4.61
CA GLN A 227 4.23 8.85 3.93
C GLN A 227 4.79 8.80 2.51
N LYS A 228 4.00 9.30 1.56
CA LYS A 228 4.39 9.46 0.16
C LYS A 228 3.98 10.84 -0.33
N ILE A 229 4.97 11.58 -0.82
CA ILE A 229 4.75 12.80 -1.59
C ILE A 229 4.83 12.41 -3.07
N CYS A 230 3.84 12.81 -3.86
CA CYS A 230 3.84 12.72 -5.31
C CYS A 230 3.84 14.13 -5.88
N MET A 231 4.69 14.38 -6.88
CA MET A 231 4.69 15.63 -7.64
C MET A 231 3.63 15.53 -8.73
N THR A 232 3.05 16.66 -9.09
CA THR A 232 2.09 16.76 -10.19
C THR A 232 2.78 17.22 -11.46
N GLY A 233 2.28 16.84 -12.64
CA GLY A 233 2.81 17.30 -13.93
C GLY A 233 2.45 18.73 -14.34
N LEU A 234 1.94 19.53 -13.39
CA LEU A 234 1.48 20.92 -13.59
C LEU A 234 2.55 21.93 -13.22
#